data_AF-A0A932J4H1-F1
#
_entry.id   AF-A0A932J4H1-F1
#
_cell.length_a   1.000
_cell.length_b   1.000
_cell.length_c   1.000
_cell.angle_alpha   90.00
_cell.angle_beta   90.00
_cell.angle_gamma   90.00
#
_symmetry.space_group_name_H-M   'P 1'
#
loop_
_entity.id
_entity.type
_entity.pdbx_description
1 polymer ?
#
loop_
_entity_poly.entity_id
_entity_poly.type
_entity_poly.pdbx_seq_one_letter_code
_entity_poly.pdbx_strand_id
1 'polypeptide(L)'
;MLDPTFETQMDQLKPGEISQPFKSQFGWHIVQVVERKTVQDSGLQIEQVSRFWLHQANLNMNLLIARTLLGRDALPGEAPVILDEYANTSSAGSIIAFHKYQQDLASGQHGVICSFGAGYSIGCVVVKKR
;
A
#
# COMPACT_ATOMS: atom_id res chain seq x y z
N MET A 1 -0.56 8.18 7.98
CA MET A 1 0.87 7.93 8.26
C MET A 1 0.95 7.26 9.61
N LEU A 2 1.87 6.32 9.80
CA LEU A 2 2.08 5.72 11.12
C LEU A 2 2.54 6.82 12.08
N ASP A 3 2.22 6.64 13.36
CA ASP A 3 2.81 7.46 14.40
C ASP A 3 4.35 7.33 14.37
N PRO A 4 5.15 8.41 14.50
CA PRO A 4 6.61 8.33 14.39
C PRO A 4 7.25 7.38 15.41
N THR A 5 6.70 7.28 16.62
CA THR A 5 7.16 6.32 17.62
C THR A 5 6.86 4.90 17.17
N PHE A 6 5.66 4.66 16.61
CA PHE A 6 5.30 3.37 16.05
C PHE A 6 6.21 2.96 14.89
N GLU A 7 6.48 3.87 13.95
CA GLU A 7 7.37 3.64 12.81
C GLU A 7 8.79 3.28 13.27
N THR A 8 9.35 4.08 14.18
CA THR A 8 10.69 3.84 14.75
C THR A 8 10.79 2.47 15.43
N GLN A 9 9.78 2.07 16.21
CA GLN A 9 9.77 0.77 16.88
C GLN A 9 9.65 -0.38 15.87
N MET A 10 8.80 -0.23 14.85
CA MET A 10 8.66 -1.22 13.80
C MET A 10 9.96 -1.42 13.02
N ASP A 11 10.66 -0.34 12.66
CA ASP A 11 11.90 -0.39 11.87
C ASP A 11 13.07 -1.08 12.57
N GLN A 12 13.06 -1.08 13.91
CA GLN A 12 14.08 -1.75 14.71
C GLN A 12 13.90 -3.28 14.80
N LEU A 13 12.68 -3.78 14.57
CA LEU A 13 12.38 -5.21 14.69
C LEU A 13 12.76 -5.99 13.44
N LYS A 14 13.30 -7.20 13.64
CA LYS A 14 13.42 -8.19 12.56
C LYS A 14 12.09 -8.93 12.33
N PRO A 15 11.86 -9.50 11.13
CA PRO A 15 10.71 -10.37 10.92
C PRO A 15 10.65 -11.49 11.97
N GLY A 16 9.46 -11.69 12.55
CA GLY A 16 9.20 -12.62 13.66
C GLY A 16 9.41 -12.03 15.06
N GLU A 17 10.09 -10.88 15.20
CA GLU A 17 10.41 -10.28 16.49
C GLU A 17 9.25 -9.43 17.05
N ILE A 18 9.03 -9.51 18.37
CA ILE A 18 7.99 -8.78 19.10
C ILE A 18 8.64 -7.65 19.92
N SER A 19 8.10 -6.43 19.86
CA SER A 19 8.60 -5.30 20.64
C SER A 19 8.32 -5.45 22.14
N GLN A 20 9.08 -4.72 22.94
CA GLN A 20 8.62 -4.35 24.28
C GLN A 20 7.38 -3.44 24.20
N PRO A 21 6.52 -3.39 25.23
CA PRO A 21 5.42 -2.44 25.26
C PRO A 21 5.94 -1.00 25.17
N PHE A 22 5.39 -0.21 24.26
CA PHE A 22 5.73 1.21 24.11
C PHE A 22 4.47 2.06 23.99
N LYS A 23 4.60 3.36 24.30
CA LYS A 23 3.49 4.31 24.27
C LYS A 23 3.64 5.26 23.10
N SER A 24 2.62 5.36 22.26
CA SER A 24 2.48 6.40 21.22
C SER A 24 1.47 7.46 21.67
N GLN A 25 1.21 8.46 20.83
CA GLN A 25 0.11 9.42 21.04
C GLN A 25 -1.28 8.74 21.08
N PHE A 26 -1.40 7.53 20.53
CA PHE A 26 -2.66 6.77 20.44
C PHE A 26 -2.82 5.71 21.56
N GLY A 27 -1.85 5.58 22.47
CA GLY A 27 -1.93 4.65 23.61
C GLY A 27 -0.75 3.68 23.68
N TRP A 28 -0.97 2.53 24.32
CA TRP A 28 0.03 1.48 24.49
C TRP A 28 -0.02 0.46 23.34
N HIS A 29 1.15 0.02 22.88
CA HIS A 29 1.29 -0.90 21.75
C HIS A 29 2.31 -1.99 22.05
N ILE A 30 2.07 -3.17 21.46
CA ILE A 30 3.03 -4.25 21.24
C ILE A 30 2.94 -4.57 19.75
N VAL A 31 4.08 -4.68 19.07
CA VAL A 31 4.11 -4.88 17.62
C VAL A 31 5.01 -6.04 17.24
N GLN A 32 4.63 -6.77 16.20
CA GLN A 32 5.43 -7.82 15.59
C GLN A 32 5.51 -7.57 14.09
N VAL A 33 6.72 -7.54 13.54
CA VAL A 33 6.89 -7.50 12.09
C VAL A 33 6.78 -8.93 11.60
N VAL A 34 5.73 -9.26 10.84
CA VAL A 34 5.56 -10.62 10.31
C VAL A 34 6.52 -10.88 9.16
N GLU A 35 6.58 -9.94 8.21
CA GLU A 35 7.43 -10.05 7.03
C GLU A 35 7.69 -8.65 6.45
N ARG A 36 8.79 -8.49 5.69
CA ARG A 36 9.04 -7.34 4.83
C ARG A 36 9.27 -7.85 3.42
N LYS A 37 8.38 -7.47 2.50
CA LYS A 37 8.50 -7.76 1.08
C LYS A 37 8.27 -6.51 0.26
N THR A 38 9.00 -6.38 -0.83
CA THR A 38 8.88 -5.28 -1.79
C THR A 38 8.51 -5.81 -3.17
N VAL A 39 8.23 -4.88 -4.10
CA VAL A 39 8.03 -5.24 -5.51
C VAL A 39 9.30 -5.87 -6.11
N GLN A 40 10.50 -5.48 -5.64
CA GLN A 40 11.76 -6.07 -6.10
C GLN A 40 11.88 -7.56 -5.79
N ASP A 41 11.28 -8.05 -4.69
CA ASP A 41 11.26 -9.48 -4.37
C ASP A 41 10.46 -10.30 -5.40
N SER A 42 9.62 -9.64 -6.20
CA SER A 42 8.91 -10.26 -7.34
C SER A 42 9.72 -10.22 -8.66
N GLY A 43 10.95 -9.70 -8.64
CA GLY A 43 11.80 -9.52 -9.83
C GLY A 43 11.45 -8.29 -10.67
N LEU A 44 10.66 -7.35 -10.14
CA LEU A 44 10.25 -6.12 -10.81
C LEU A 44 10.86 -4.88 -10.15
N GLN A 45 11.25 -3.92 -10.96
CA GLN A 45 11.49 -2.55 -10.50
C GLN A 45 10.19 -1.75 -10.48
N ILE A 46 10.16 -0.67 -9.71
CA ILE A 46 8.95 0.17 -9.57
C ILE A 46 8.52 0.76 -10.91
N GLU A 47 9.49 1.12 -11.76
CA GLU A 47 9.27 1.68 -13.10
C GLU A 47 8.60 0.68 -14.06
N GLN A 48 8.66 -0.61 -13.74
CA GLN A 48 8.02 -1.68 -14.51
C GLN A 48 6.55 -1.90 -14.08
N VAL A 49 6.09 -1.25 -13.01
CA VAL A 49 4.70 -1.31 -12.55
C VAL A 49 3.91 -0.21 -13.24
N SER A 50 2.95 -0.60 -14.07
CA SER A 50 2.13 0.33 -14.84
C SER A 50 1.01 0.98 -14.02
N ARG A 51 0.56 0.33 -12.93
CA ARG A 51 -0.55 0.84 -12.11
C ARG A 51 -0.52 0.32 -10.67
N PHE A 52 -0.88 1.20 -9.73
CA PHE A 52 -1.05 0.93 -8.31
C PHE A 52 -2.51 1.11 -7.91
N TRP A 53 -3.21 0.03 -7.60
CA TRP A 53 -4.54 0.08 -7.00
C TRP A 53 -4.40 0.05 -5.48
N LEU A 54 -4.20 1.25 -4.91
CA LEU A 54 -3.99 1.44 -3.48
C LEU A 54 -5.30 1.34 -2.70
N HIS A 55 -5.19 1.14 -1.39
CA HIS A 55 -6.32 1.19 -0.46
C HIS A 55 -7.07 2.51 -0.59
N GLN A 56 -8.39 2.47 -0.55
CA GLN A 56 -9.23 3.64 -0.76
C GLN A 56 -9.86 4.04 0.58
N ALA A 57 -9.09 4.78 1.40
CA ALA A 57 -9.59 5.35 2.65
C ALA A 57 -9.24 6.83 2.83
N ASN A 58 -8.12 7.28 2.26
CA ASN A 58 -7.62 8.63 2.43
C ASN A 58 -6.83 9.06 1.19
N LEU A 59 -7.29 10.10 0.50
CA LEU A 59 -6.66 10.61 -0.72
C LEU A 59 -5.21 11.05 -0.47
N ASN A 60 -4.95 11.77 0.63
CA ASN A 60 -3.61 12.27 0.93
C ASN A 60 -2.61 11.13 1.14
N MET A 61 -3.05 9.99 1.70
CA MET A 61 -2.19 8.81 1.79
C MET A 61 -1.90 8.20 0.42
N ASN A 62 -2.88 8.12 -0.47
CA ASN A 62 -2.67 7.60 -1.82
C ASN A 62 -1.70 8.48 -2.61
N LEU A 63 -1.87 9.81 -2.53
CA LEU A 63 -0.96 10.76 -3.16
C LEU A 63 0.46 10.65 -2.61
N LEU A 64 0.62 10.55 -1.29
CA LEU A 64 1.93 10.39 -0.64
C LEU A 64 2.62 9.10 -1.09
N ILE A 65 1.93 7.95 -0.99
CA ILE A 65 2.49 6.64 -1.35
C ILE A 65 2.89 6.63 -2.82
N ALA A 66 2.01 7.08 -3.71
CA ALA A 66 2.30 7.10 -5.13
C ALA A 66 3.49 8.01 -5.46
N ARG A 67 3.58 9.18 -4.82
CA ARG A 67 4.73 10.09 -4.97
C ARG A 67 6.03 9.47 -4.45
N THR A 68 5.99 8.81 -3.30
CA THR A 68 7.15 8.12 -2.73
C THR A 68 7.64 6.98 -3.62
N LEU A 69 6.73 6.20 -4.21
CA LEU A 69 7.09 5.11 -5.12
C LEU A 69 7.64 5.63 -6.46
N LEU A 70 6.97 6.61 -7.07
CA LEU A 70 7.30 7.08 -8.42
C LEU A 70 8.38 8.17 -8.46
N GLY A 71 8.72 8.77 -7.31
CA GLY A 71 9.59 9.95 -7.22
C GLY A 71 8.98 11.24 -7.79
N ARG A 72 7.71 11.21 -8.20
CA ARG A 72 6.94 12.32 -8.79
C ARG A 72 5.46 12.11 -8.55
N ASP A 73 4.64 13.13 -8.84
CA ASP A 73 3.20 12.95 -8.84
C ASP A 73 2.76 11.90 -9.87
N ALA A 74 1.85 11.03 -9.42
CA ALA A 74 1.25 10.01 -10.26
C ALA A 74 0.28 10.64 -11.26
N LEU A 75 0.32 10.17 -12.49
CA LEU A 75 -0.72 10.45 -13.46
C LEU A 75 -2.04 9.78 -13.01
N PRO A 76 -3.22 10.30 -13.38
CA PRO A 76 -4.51 9.73 -12.98
C PRO A 76 -4.65 8.23 -13.27
N GLY A 77 -4.00 7.75 -14.35
CA GLY A 77 -3.98 6.34 -14.73
C GLY A 77 -2.95 5.48 -13.98
N GLU A 78 -2.01 6.05 -13.23
CA GLU A 78 -0.98 5.27 -12.52
C GLU A 78 -1.43 4.88 -11.11
N ALA A 79 -2.26 5.70 -10.46
CA ALA A 79 -2.80 5.43 -9.13
C ALA A 79 -4.26 5.94 -9.04
N PRO A 80 -5.24 5.22 -9.61
CA PRO A 80 -6.62 5.68 -9.66
C PRO A 80 -7.24 5.81 -8.27
N VAL A 81 -8.11 6.81 -8.10
CA VAL A 81 -8.85 7.09 -6.87
C VAL A 81 -10.34 7.01 -7.17
N ILE A 82 -11.08 6.35 -6.27
CA ILE A 82 -12.53 6.15 -6.37
C ILE A 82 -13.29 6.63 -5.12
N LEU A 83 -12.59 7.37 -4.26
CA LEU A 83 -13.08 7.83 -2.95
C LEU A 83 -14.25 8.82 -3.07
N ASP A 84 -14.31 9.56 -4.17
CA ASP A 84 -15.39 10.49 -4.51
C ASP A 84 -16.72 9.76 -4.75
N GLU A 85 -16.67 8.55 -5.29
CA GLU A 85 -17.85 7.75 -5.59
C GLU A 85 -18.21 6.74 -4.48
N TYR A 86 -17.22 6.06 -3.89
CA TYR A 86 -17.46 4.95 -2.96
C TYR A 86 -17.09 5.25 -1.50
N ALA A 87 -16.47 6.40 -1.21
CA ALA A 87 -15.86 6.68 0.08
C ALA A 87 -14.93 5.53 0.54
N ASN A 88 -14.76 5.35 1.86
CA ASN A 88 -13.98 4.26 2.41
C ASN A 88 -14.81 2.98 2.55
N THR A 89 -14.56 2.00 1.69
CA THR A 89 -15.21 0.68 1.71
C THR A 89 -14.38 -0.40 2.41
N SER A 90 -13.46 -0.01 3.30
CA SER A 90 -12.54 -0.90 4.00
C SER A 90 -11.79 -1.82 3.03
N SER A 91 -11.80 -3.14 3.24
CA SER A 91 -11.06 -4.12 2.45
C SER A 91 -11.36 -4.11 0.95
N ALA A 92 -12.55 -3.65 0.52
CA ALA A 92 -12.96 -3.72 -0.88
C ALA A 92 -12.35 -2.62 -1.78
N GLY A 93 -11.84 -1.52 -1.21
CA GLY A 93 -11.54 -0.30 -1.98
C GLY A 93 -10.51 -0.50 -3.10
N SER A 94 -9.41 -1.20 -2.80
CA SER A 94 -8.36 -1.51 -3.78
C SER A 94 -8.85 -2.48 -4.87
N ILE A 95 -9.78 -3.38 -4.54
CA ILE A 95 -10.37 -4.33 -5.48
C ILE A 95 -11.38 -3.65 -6.41
N ILE A 96 -12.19 -2.72 -5.89
CA ILE A 96 -13.10 -1.92 -6.71
C ILE A 96 -12.27 -1.05 -7.69
N ALA A 97 -11.20 -0.42 -7.22
CA ALA A 97 -10.29 0.34 -8.08
C ALA A 97 -9.66 -0.54 -9.15
N PHE A 98 -9.18 -1.74 -8.80
CA PHE A 98 -8.69 -2.73 -9.76
C PHE A 98 -9.74 -3.10 -10.80
N HIS A 99 -10.97 -3.40 -10.36
CA HIS A 99 -12.06 -3.76 -11.26
C HIS A 99 -12.39 -2.66 -12.27
N LYS A 100 -12.49 -1.40 -11.82
CA LYS A 100 -12.85 -0.25 -12.68
C LYS A 100 -11.71 0.18 -13.60
N TYR A 101 -10.45 0.05 -13.18
CA TYR A 101 -9.29 0.60 -13.87
C TYR A 101 -8.25 -0.47 -14.20
N GLN A 102 -8.63 -1.55 -14.89
CA GLN A 102 -7.67 -2.55 -15.41
C GLN A 102 -7.77 -2.81 -16.91
N GLN A 103 -8.83 -2.34 -17.57
CA GLN A 103 -9.16 -2.79 -18.93
C GLN A 103 -8.18 -2.26 -19.99
N ASP A 104 -7.68 -1.04 -19.77
CA ASP A 104 -6.76 -0.32 -20.65
C ASP A 104 -5.29 -0.75 -20.52
N LEU A 105 -4.97 -1.65 -19.57
CA LEU A 105 -3.64 -2.26 -19.50
C LEU A 105 -3.45 -3.24 -20.66
N ALA A 106 -2.34 -3.09 -21.37
CA ALA A 106 -1.91 -4.01 -22.41
C ALA A 106 -1.45 -5.36 -21.83
N SER A 107 -1.58 -6.44 -22.62
CA SER A 107 -1.03 -7.75 -22.25
C SER A 107 0.47 -7.63 -21.93
N GLY A 108 0.89 -8.29 -20.85
CA GLY A 108 2.25 -8.26 -20.35
C GLY A 108 2.56 -7.14 -19.34
N GLN A 109 1.71 -6.11 -19.22
CA GLN A 109 1.88 -5.06 -18.23
C GLN A 109 1.61 -5.56 -16.80
N HIS A 110 2.35 -4.99 -15.85
CA HIS A 110 2.26 -5.34 -14.43
C HIS A 110 1.52 -4.26 -13.67
N GLY A 111 0.80 -4.66 -12.63
CA GLY A 111 0.19 -3.75 -11.67
C GLY A 111 0.33 -4.29 -10.25
N VAL A 112 0.10 -3.43 -9.27
CA VAL A 112 0.14 -3.78 -7.85
C VAL A 112 -1.19 -3.40 -7.22
N ILE A 113 -1.87 -4.37 -6.64
CA ILE A 113 -2.99 -4.13 -5.74
C ILE A 113 -2.41 -4.09 -4.34
N CYS A 114 -2.55 -2.99 -3.61
CA CYS A 114 -2.07 -2.93 -2.24
C CYS A 114 -3.11 -2.34 -1.28
N SER A 115 -3.37 -3.08 -0.20
CA SER A 115 -4.32 -2.71 0.84
C SER A 115 -3.58 -2.48 2.16
N PHE A 116 -4.01 -1.48 2.92
CA PHE A 116 -3.46 -1.19 4.24
C PHE A 116 -4.56 -0.69 5.17
N GLY A 117 -4.52 -1.07 6.45
CA GLY A 117 -5.61 -0.76 7.36
C GLY A 117 -5.31 -1.08 8.82
N ALA A 118 -6.37 -1.10 9.63
CA ALA A 118 -6.27 -1.37 11.06
C ALA A 118 -5.68 -2.78 11.32
N GLY A 119 -4.68 -2.84 12.22
CA GLY A 119 -3.91 -4.06 12.50
C GLY A 119 -2.51 -3.83 13.08
N TYR A 120 -1.71 -2.83 12.67
CA TYR A 120 -1.64 -2.35 11.29
C TYR A 120 -1.28 -3.52 10.37
N SER A 121 -1.97 -3.62 9.24
CA SER A 121 -1.70 -4.64 8.23
C SER A 121 -1.48 -3.98 6.87
N ILE A 122 -0.55 -4.53 6.11
CA ILE A 122 -0.26 -4.14 4.73
C ILE A 122 -0.18 -5.44 3.93
N GLY A 123 -0.94 -5.52 2.85
CA GLY A 123 -0.93 -6.65 1.92
C GLY A 123 -0.86 -6.14 0.49
N CYS A 124 0.17 -6.55 -0.23
CA CYS A 124 0.33 -6.20 -1.64
C CYS A 124 0.37 -7.47 -2.52
N VAL A 125 -0.23 -7.38 -3.71
CA VAL A 125 -0.28 -8.45 -4.72
C VAL A 125 0.17 -7.86 -6.06
N VAL A 126 1.22 -8.47 -6.63
CA VAL A 126 1.66 -8.17 -7.99
C VAL A 126 0.82 -8.97 -8.98
N VAL A 127 0.29 -8.30 -9.99
CA VAL A 127 -0.52 -8.91 -11.06
C VAL A 127 0.08 -8.61 -12.42
N LYS A 128 -0.11 -9.53 -13.38
CA LYS A 128 0.30 -9.36 -14.78
C LYS A 128 -0.91 -9.55 -15.69
N LYS A 129 -1.17 -8.59 -16.58
CA LYS A 129 -2.24 -8.71 -17.59
C LYS A 129 -1.88 -9.82 -18.58
N ARG A 130 -2.81 -10.73 -18.82
CA ARG A 130 -2.70 -11.76 -19.86
C ARG A 130 -3.33 -11.26 -21.15
#